data_AF-A0A0C9WDZ6-F1
#
_entry.id   AF-A0A0C9WDZ6-F1
#
_cell.length_a   1.000
_cell.length_b   1.000
_cell.length_c   1.000
_cell.angle_alpha   90.00
_cell.angle_beta   90.00
_cell.angle_gamma   90.00
#
_symmetry.space_group_name_H-M   'P 1'
#
loop_
_entity.id
_entity.type
_entity.pdbx_description
1 polymer ?
#
loop_
_entity_poly.entity_id
_entity_poly.type
_entity_poly.pdbx_seq_one_letter_code
_entity_poly.pdbx_strand_id
1 'polypeptide(L)'
;MFAVLDKTRDEALAGTIGFLGYSPTNVSIEIGVLGILPAFQRTHVASHAVGTLLEYAFALPRVMPSGETEGHGLGARRVYWYAHPDNEPSRRVAARMGLRREGTLRWTWVNVLLMSKTLGLTPREGDLRSGLGRHTTIMAMTWEDWDRSGKEQVENVLSRWS
;
A
#
# COMPACT_ATOMS: atom_id res chain seq x y z
N MET A 1 8.03 -7.93 -3.78
CA MET A 1 6.92 -7.75 -4.75
C MET A 1 6.24 -9.09 -4.91
N PHE A 2 4.91 -9.10 -5.08
CA PHE A 2 4.06 -10.27 -5.14
C PHE A 2 3.13 -10.20 -6.35
N ALA A 3 2.82 -11.36 -6.94
CA ALA A 3 1.72 -11.51 -7.87
C ALA A 3 0.40 -11.57 -7.08
N VAL A 4 -0.65 -10.96 -7.63
CA VAL A 4 -2.01 -11.07 -7.11
C VAL A 4 -2.77 -12.04 -8.01
N LEU A 5 -3.24 -13.15 -7.45
CA LEU A 5 -4.02 -14.17 -8.15
C LEU A 5 -5.48 -14.11 -7.68
N ASP A 6 -6.42 -14.12 -8.61
CA ASP A 6 -7.86 -14.18 -8.28
C ASP A 6 -8.32 -15.64 -8.17
N LYS A 7 -8.48 -16.11 -6.94
CA LYS A 7 -8.93 -17.48 -6.64
C LYS A 7 -10.33 -17.79 -7.17
N THR A 8 -11.16 -16.79 -7.45
CA THR A 8 -12.50 -17.00 -8.02
C THR A 8 -12.48 -17.22 -9.53
N ARG A 9 -11.31 -17.07 -10.16
CA ARG A 9 -11.11 -17.20 -11.60
C ARG A 9 -9.90 -18.07 -11.92
N ASP A 10 -9.89 -19.29 -11.37
CA ASP A 10 -8.86 -20.30 -11.66
C ASP A 10 -7.43 -19.76 -11.44
N GLU A 11 -7.24 -19.04 -10.34
CA GLU A 11 -5.97 -18.40 -9.97
C GLU A 11 -5.38 -17.47 -11.04
N ALA A 12 -6.24 -16.88 -11.89
CA ALA A 12 -5.79 -15.96 -12.92
C ALA A 12 -4.96 -14.80 -12.35
N LEU A 13 -3.85 -14.48 -13.03
CA LEU A 13 -3.02 -13.33 -12.69
C LEU A 13 -3.85 -12.05 -12.81
N ALA A 14 -4.11 -11.41 -11.68
CA ALA A 14 -4.97 -10.24 -11.57
C ALA A 14 -4.18 -8.94 -11.36
N GLY A 15 -2.91 -9.02 -11.00
CA GLY A 15 -2.06 -7.85 -10.80
C GLY A 15 -0.79 -8.10 -10.02
N THR A 16 -0.21 -7.02 -9.49
CA THR A 16 0.95 -7.01 -8.61
C THR A 16 0.73 -6.10 -7.42
N ILE A 17 1.39 -6.40 -6.31
CA ILE A 17 1.44 -5.56 -5.11
C ILE A 17 2.78 -5.81 -4.40
N GLY A 18 3.23 -4.93 -3.52
CA GLY A 18 4.45 -5.21 -2.77
C GLY A 18 4.65 -4.34 -1.55
N PHE A 19 5.51 -4.84 -0.68
CA PHE A 19 6.12 -4.01 0.35
C PHE A 19 7.33 -3.25 -0.20
N LEU A 20 7.44 -1.97 0.16
CA LEU A 20 8.57 -1.11 -0.17
C LEU A 20 9.12 -0.45 1.10
N GLY A 21 10.37 0.00 1.04
CA GLY A 21 10.93 0.90 2.04
C GLY A 21 10.85 0.38 3.49
N TYR A 22 11.03 -0.93 3.70
CA TYR A 22 11.04 -1.48 5.05
C TYR A 22 12.16 -0.85 5.88
N SER A 23 11.81 -0.29 7.03
CA SER A 23 12.76 0.21 8.01
C SER A 23 12.78 -0.75 9.20
N PRO A 24 13.85 -1.54 9.39
CA PRO A 24 13.99 -2.41 10.55
C PRO A 24 14.02 -1.63 11.87
N THR A 25 14.68 -0.46 11.89
CA THR A 25 14.79 0.39 13.08
C THR A 25 13.46 0.94 13.53
N ASN A 26 12.63 1.41 12.58
CA ASN A 26 11.32 2.00 12.89
C ASN A 26 10.18 0.98 12.83
N VAL A 27 10.48 -0.25 12.39
CA VAL A 27 9.53 -1.35 12.19
C VAL A 27 8.34 -0.88 11.35
N SER A 28 8.65 -0.25 10.21
CA SER A 28 7.66 0.40 9.34
C SER A 28 7.86 0.02 7.88
N ILE A 29 6.77 -0.01 7.12
CA ILE A 29 6.78 -0.52 5.74
C ILE A 29 5.73 0.16 4.87
N GLU A 30 6.02 0.34 3.59
CA GLU A 30 5.05 0.84 2.62
C GLU A 30 4.32 -0.34 1.96
N ILE A 31 3.00 -0.24 1.76
CA ILE A 31 2.32 -1.01 0.71
C ILE A 31 2.30 -0.15 -0.54
N GLY A 32 2.92 -0.63 -1.61
CA GLY A 32 3.06 0.09 -2.87
C GLY A 32 3.07 -0.85 -4.08
N VAL A 33 3.45 -0.30 -5.24
CA VAL A 33 3.45 -0.98 -6.55
C VAL A 33 2.16 -1.75 -6.86
N LEU A 34 1.02 -1.28 -6.33
CA LEU A 34 -0.28 -1.88 -6.61
C LEU A 34 -0.70 -1.58 -8.05
N GLY A 35 -0.71 -2.63 -8.87
CA GLY A 35 -1.22 -2.60 -10.24
C GLY A 35 -2.24 -3.70 -10.41
N ILE A 36 -3.52 -3.35 -10.58
CA ILE A 36 -4.58 -4.32 -10.90
C ILE A 36 -4.89 -4.25 -12.39
N LEU A 37 -4.84 -5.41 -13.05
CA LEU A 37 -5.10 -5.52 -14.47
C LEU A 37 -6.55 -5.12 -14.79
N PRO A 38 -6.82 -4.50 -15.95
CA PRO A 38 -8.13 -3.92 -16.26
C PRO A 38 -9.33 -4.86 -16.04
N ALA A 39 -9.21 -6.15 -16.37
CA ALA A 39 -10.26 -7.16 -16.21
C ALA A 39 -10.65 -7.47 -14.75
N PHE A 40 -9.85 -7.01 -13.79
CA PHE A 40 -10.02 -7.21 -12.35
C PHE A 40 -10.18 -5.88 -11.60
N GLN A 41 -10.23 -4.75 -12.31
CA GLN A 41 -10.47 -3.46 -11.67
C GLN A 41 -11.94 -3.37 -11.22
N ARG A 42 -12.16 -2.63 -10.12
CA ARG A 42 -13.49 -2.47 -9.50
C ARG A 42 -14.13 -3.78 -9.03
N THR A 43 -13.33 -4.83 -8.80
CA THR A 43 -13.73 -6.08 -8.15
C THR A 43 -13.17 -6.16 -6.72
N HIS A 44 -13.30 -7.33 -6.08
CA HIS A 44 -12.74 -7.67 -4.77
C HIS A 44 -11.21 -7.69 -4.73
N VAL A 45 -10.54 -7.86 -5.87
CA VAL A 45 -9.10 -8.16 -5.97
C VAL A 45 -8.22 -7.14 -5.26
N ALA A 46 -8.42 -5.84 -5.53
CA ALA A 46 -7.60 -4.79 -4.92
C ALA A 46 -7.74 -4.79 -3.39
N SER A 47 -8.96 -4.96 -2.90
CA SER A 47 -9.24 -4.99 -1.48
C SER A 47 -8.59 -6.23 -0.83
N HIS A 48 -8.76 -7.41 -1.41
CA HIS A 48 -8.17 -8.64 -0.86
C HIS A 48 -6.65 -8.58 -0.83
N ALA A 49 -6.02 -8.12 -1.92
CA ALA A 49 -4.56 -7.98 -1.96
C ALA A 49 -4.03 -7.04 -0.87
N VAL A 50 -4.66 -5.88 -0.65
CA VAL A 50 -4.25 -4.94 0.39
C VAL A 50 -4.55 -5.47 1.79
N GLY A 51 -5.72 -6.08 2.00
CA GLY A 51 -6.12 -6.66 3.28
C GLY A 51 -5.16 -7.75 3.74
N THR A 52 -4.81 -8.69 2.85
CA THR A 52 -3.84 -9.75 3.14
C THR A 52 -2.46 -9.20 3.53
N LEU A 53 -1.99 -8.14 2.86
CA LEU A 53 -0.72 -7.51 3.25
C LEU A 53 -0.81 -6.78 4.60
N LEU A 54 -1.95 -6.16 4.93
CA LEU A 54 -2.14 -5.52 6.23
C LEU A 54 -2.17 -6.55 7.37
N GLU A 55 -2.91 -7.64 7.19
CA GLU A 55 -2.95 -8.76 8.14
C GLU A 55 -1.55 -9.31 8.40
N TYR A 56 -0.80 -9.55 7.32
CA TYR A 56 0.57 -10.03 7.39
C TYR A 56 1.52 -9.01 8.05
N ALA A 57 1.38 -7.73 7.73
CA ALA A 57 2.24 -6.69 8.26
C ALA A 57 2.06 -6.52 9.77
N PHE A 58 0.83 -6.51 10.28
CA PHE A 58 0.56 -6.27 11.69
C PHE A 58 0.60 -7.52 12.58
N ALA A 59 0.50 -8.72 12.00
CA ALA A 59 0.65 -9.95 12.76
C ALA A 59 2.03 -9.99 13.47
N LEU A 60 2.05 -10.32 14.76
CA LEU A 60 3.29 -10.46 15.52
C LEU A 60 4.02 -11.77 15.14
N PRO A 61 5.35 -11.75 14.99
CA PRO A 61 6.14 -12.97 14.95
C PRO A 61 6.09 -13.68 16.31
N ARG A 62 5.92 -15.00 16.34
CA ARG A 62 5.93 -15.78 17.58
C ARG A 62 7.33 -16.31 17.82
N VAL A 63 8.07 -15.76 18.79
CA VAL A 63 9.36 -16.35 19.19
C VAL A 63 9.11 -17.53 20.10
N MET A 64 9.54 -18.70 19.68
CA MET A 64 9.45 -19.94 20.45
C MET A 64 10.50 -19.98 21.57
N PRO A 65 10.29 -20.77 22.63
CA PRO A 65 11.30 -20.97 23.68
C PRO A 65 12.64 -21.50 23.15
N SER A 66 12.66 -22.14 21.97
CA SER A 66 13.87 -22.59 21.25
C SER A 66 14.71 -21.44 20.68
N GLY A 67 14.19 -20.22 20.65
CA GLY A 67 14.79 -19.07 19.96
C GLY A 67 14.42 -18.97 18.48
N GLU A 68 13.69 -19.95 17.94
CA GLU A 68 13.17 -19.91 16.57
C GLU A 68 11.92 -19.03 16.48
N THR A 69 11.71 -18.37 15.34
CA THR A 69 10.48 -17.63 15.10
C THR A 69 9.48 -18.51 14.37
N GLU A 70 8.35 -18.79 15.00
CA GLU A 70 7.17 -19.44 14.42
C GLU A 70 6.15 -18.38 13.97
N GLY A 71 5.40 -18.68 12.92
CA GLY A 71 4.50 -17.72 12.28
C GLY A 71 5.22 -16.80 11.30
N HIS A 72 4.43 -15.99 10.58
CA HIS A 72 4.92 -15.30 9.39
C HIS A 72 4.79 -13.77 9.44
N GLY A 73 4.20 -13.21 10.49
CA GLY A 73 3.91 -11.77 10.55
C GLY A 73 5.13 -10.87 10.75
N LEU A 74 5.05 -9.61 10.29
CA LEU A 74 6.16 -8.64 10.36
C LEU A 74 6.22 -7.85 11.68
N GLY A 75 5.15 -7.86 12.49
CA GLY A 75 5.05 -7.03 13.69
C GLY A 75 5.23 -5.53 13.41
N ALA A 76 4.79 -5.06 12.24
CA ALA A 76 4.92 -3.68 11.79
C ALA A 76 4.26 -2.73 12.80
N ARG A 77 4.99 -1.70 13.23
CA ARG A 77 4.41 -0.59 14.01
C ARG A 77 3.61 0.36 13.14
N ARG A 78 3.96 0.43 11.85
CA ARG A 78 3.38 1.36 10.89
C ARG A 78 3.40 0.80 9.47
N VAL A 79 2.25 0.82 8.84
CA VAL A 79 2.10 0.61 7.39
C VAL A 79 1.70 1.93 6.76
N TYR A 80 2.39 2.35 5.70
CA TYR A 80 2.10 3.58 4.99
C TYR A 80 1.84 3.35 3.49
N TRP A 81 1.23 4.34 2.86
CA TRP A 81 0.79 4.31 1.48
C TRP A 81 1.05 5.66 0.83
N TYR A 82 1.72 5.64 -0.31
CA TYR A 82 1.96 6.82 -1.13
C TYR A 82 1.08 6.82 -2.37
N ALA A 83 0.32 7.89 -2.55
CA ALA A 83 -0.50 8.11 -3.75
C ALA A 83 -0.24 9.49 -4.35
N HIS A 84 -0.45 9.63 -5.66
CA HIS A 84 -0.54 10.96 -6.26
C HIS A 84 -1.76 11.67 -5.64
N PRO A 85 -1.67 12.97 -5.29
CA PRO A 85 -2.81 13.72 -4.76
C PRO A 85 -4.07 13.58 -5.62
N ASP A 86 -3.92 13.63 -6.94
CA ASP A 86 -5.04 13.48 -7.87
C ASP A 86 -5.44 12.02 -8.18
N ASN A 87 -4.71 11.02 -7.67
CA ASN A 87 -5.10 9.62 -7.80
C ASN A 87 -6.11 9.24 -6.72
N GLU A 88 -7.31 9.80 -6.87
CA GLU A 88 -8.45 9.56 -6.02
C GLU A 88 -8.80 8.06 -5.90
N PRO A 89 -8.81 7.22 -6.96
CA PRO A 89 -9.05 5.79 -6.82
C PRO A 89 -8.08 5.08 -5.86
N SER A 90 -6.78 5.38 -5.95
CA SER A 90 -5.77 4.82 -5.05
C SER A 90 -6.00 5.26 -3.60
N ARG A 91 -6.26 6.56 -3.38
CA ARG A 91 -6.56 7.10 -2.04
C ARG A 91 -7.81 6.46 -1.42
N ARG A 92 -8.84 6.19 -2.22
CA ARG A 92 -10.06 5.51 -1.72
C ARG A 92 -9.82 4.06 -1.32
N VAL A 93 -8.93 3.33 -2.01
CA VAL A 93 -8.56 1.97 -1.61
C VAL A 93 -7.90 1.99 -0.24
N ALA A 94 -6.91 2.86 -0.04
CA ALA A 94 -6.23 3.00 1.25
C ALA A 94 -7.19 3.43 2.37
N ALA A 95 -8.04 4.44 2.14
CA ALA A 95 -9.02 4.90 3.12
C ALA A 95 -10.04 3.81 3.50
N ARG A 96 -10.51 3.04 2.52
CA ARG A 96 -11.44 1.93 2.74
C ARG A 96 -10.84 0.88 3.68
N MET A 97 -9.54 0.66 3.59
CA MET A 97 -8.78 -0.26 4.44
C MET A 97 -8.37 0.33 5.80
N GLY A 98 -8.85 1.54 6.14
CA GLY A 98 -8.61 2.15 7.44
C GLY A 98 -7.34 2.98 7.53
N LEU A 99 -6.56 3.12 6.43
CA LEU A 99 -5.42 4.04 6.42
C LEU A 99 -5.94 5.49 6.44
N ARG A 100 -5.37 6.31 7.30
CA ARG A 100 -5.74 7.72 7.47
C ARG A 100 -4.77 8.62 6.73
N ARG A 101 -5.27 9.69 6.11
CA ARG A 101 -4.41 10.71 5.49
C ARG A 101 -3.69 11.50 6.58
N GLU A 102 -2.38 11.56 6.49
CA GLU A 102 -1.55 12.35 7.40
C GLU A 102 -1.07 13.65 6.77
N GLY A 103 -0.97 13.71 5.44
CA GLY A 103 -0.58 14.95 4.77
C GLY A 103 -0.25 14.82 3.30
N THR A 104 0.35 15.89 2.77
CA THR A 104 0.86 15.96 1.42
C THR A 104 2.32 16.39 1.46
N LEU A 105 3.20 15.49 1.04
CA LEU A 105 4.61 15.75 0.85
C LEU A 105 4.78 16.51 -0.47
N ARG A 106 5.23 17.76 -0.40
CA ARG A 106 5.49 18.58 -1.59
C ARG A 106 6.79 18.12 -2.25
N TRP A 107 6.81 18.08 -3.57
CA TRP A 107 7.99 17.77 -4.39
C TRP A 107 8.73 16.47 -4.00
N THR A 108 8.01 15.42 -3.62
CA THR A 108 8.60 14.14 -3.18
C THR A 108 9.33 13.41 -4.30
N TRP A 109 8.80 13.46 -5.52
CA TRP A 109 9.34 12.72 -6.66
C TRP A 109 9.61 13.63 -7.84
N VAL A 110 10.65 13.29 -8.60
CA VAL A 110 10.88 13.78 -9.96
C VAL A 110 10.57 12.64 -10.92
N ASN A 111 9.47 12.74 -11.64
CA ASN A 111 9.05 11.71 -12.58
C ASN A 111 9.82 11.89 -13.90
N VAL A 112 10.81 11.03 -14.10
CA VAL A 112 11.63 11.00 -15.33
C VAL A 112 10.95 10.18 -16.44
N LEU A 113 10.07 9.24 -16.06
CA LEU A 113 9.30 8.40 -16.97
C LEU A 113 7.81 8.77 -16.92
N LEU A 114 7.36 9.36 -18.01
CA LEU A 114 6.02 9.86 -18.21
C LEU A 114 5.03 8.72 -18.46
N MET A 115 4.26 8.34 -17.44
CA MET A 115 2.95 7.71 -17.68
C MET A 115 1.80 8.73 -17.70
N SER A 116 2.07 9.99 -17.36
CA SER A 116 1.09 11.08 -17.47
C SER A 116 1.83 12.42 -17.56
N LYS A 117 1.88 13.01 -18.77
CA LYS A 117 2.42 14.36 -19.03
C LYS A 117 1.60 15.49 -18.38
N THR A 118 0.46 15.17 -17.78
CA THR A 118 -0.56 16.12 -17.36
C THR A 118 -0.70 16.31 -15.85
N LEU A 119 0.04 15.56 -15.02
CA LEU A 119 -0.14 15.56 -13.55
C LEU A 119 1.11 16.04 -12.79
N GLY A 120 2.13 16.52 -13.49
CA GLY A 120 3.40 16.89 -12.86
C GLY A 120 3.64 18.40 -12.82
N LEU A 121 4.41 18.85 -11.84
CA LEU A 121 4.83 20.22 -11.65
C LEU A 121 6.03 20.55 -12.52
N THR A 122 6.00 21.68 -13.20
CA THR A 122 7.12 22.13 -14.03
C THR A 122 8.34 22.42 -13.16
N PRO A 123 9.52 21.85 -13.48
CA PRO A 123 10.77 22.17 -12.77
C PRO A 123 11.18 23.62 -12.99
N ARG A 124 12.07 24.14 -12.16
CA ARG A 124 12.65 25.47 -12.38
C ARG A 124 13.73 25.41 -13.46
N GLU A 125 13.96 26.53 -14.13
CA GLU A 125 15.07 26.65 -15.08
C GLU A 125 16.41 26.35 -14.37
N GLY A 126 17.28 25.58 -15.04
CA GLY A 126 18.58 25.18 -14.49
C GLY A 126 18.56 24.01 -13.50
N ASP A 127 17.42 23.33 -13.30
CA ASP A 127 17.39 22.12 -12.47
C ASP A 127 18.29 21.00 -13.04
N LEU A 128 19.12 20.41 -12.17
CA LEU A 128 20.09 19.36 -12.53
C LEU A 128 19.44 18.07 -13.06
N ARG A 129 18.16 17.84 -12.73
CA ARG A 129 17.38 16.70 -13.25
C ARG A 129 16.18 17.21 -14.02
N SER A 130 16.11 16.81 -15.29
CA SER A 130 14.90 16.97 -16.10
C SER A 130 13.79 16.04 -15.58
N GLY A 131 12.54 16.52 -15.62
CA GLY A 131 11.36 15.73 -15.28
C GLY A 131 10.33 16.59 -14.56
N LEU A 132 9.08 16.12 -14.54
CA LEU A 132 8.04 16.83 -13.79
C LEU A 132 8.10 16.44 -12.32
N GLY A 133 8.00 17.43 -11.45
CA GLY A 133 7.85 17.21 -10.02
C GLY A 133 6.50 16.58 -9.68
N ARG A 134 6.44 15.85 -8.57
CA ARG A 134 5.22 15.23 -8.08
C ARG A 134 5.10 15.40 -6.56
N HIS A 135 3.97 15.96 -6.15
CA HIS A 135 3.52 15.88 -4.76
C HIS A 135 3.03 14.47 -4.44
N THR A 136 3.07 14.09 -3.16
CA THR A 136 2.62 12.77 -2.71
C THR A 136 1.70 12.92 -1.52
N THR A 137 0.51 12.34 -1.60
CA THR A 137 -0.32 12.15 -0.40
C THR A 137 0.20 10.95 0.36
N ILE A 138 0.46 11.12 1.64
CA ILE A 138 0.79 10.04 2.57
C ILE A 138 -0.45 9.66 3.38
N MET A 139 -0.70 8.36 3.42
CA MET A 139 -1.71 7.75 4.28
C MET A 139 -1.05 6.64 5.09
N ALA A 140 -1.53 6.39 6.29
CA ALA A 140 -0.94 5.37 7.14
C ALA A 140 -1.91 4.77 8.15
N MET A 141 -1.51 3.62 8.67
CA MET A 141 -2.12 2.93 9.79
C MET A 141 -1.01 2.50 10.75
N THR A 142 -1.22 2.68 12.05
CA THR A 142 -0.32 2.14 13.08
C THR A 142 -0.85 0.84 13.65
N TRP A 143 -0.02 0.12 14.39
CA TRP A 143 -0.47 -1.07 15.13
C TRP A 143 -1.59 -0.73 16.13
N GLU A 144 -1.57 0.46 16.73
CA GLU A 144 -2.63 0.93 17.63
C GLU A 144 -3.96 1.11 16.88
N ASP A 145 -3.92 1.65 15.66
CA ASP A 145 -5.11 1.77 14.82
C ASP A 145 -5.63 0.39 14.41
N TRP A 146 -4.72 -0.53 14.06
CA TRP A 146 -5.03 -1.91 13.72
C TRP A 146 -5.76 -2.63 14.85
N ASP A 147 -5.18 -2.62 16.07
CA ASP A 147 -5.75 -3.29 17.24
C ASP A 147 -7.06 -2.66 17.70
N ARG A 148 -7.21 -1.34 17.57
CA ARG A 148 -8.42 -0.62 17.98
C ARG A 148 -9.62 -0.92 17.09
N SER A 149 -9.41 -0.97 15.76
CA SER A 149 -10.52 -1.06 14.80
C SER A 149 -10.10 -1.44 13.38
N GLY A 150 -8.84 -1.26 13.01
CA GLY A 150 -8.36 -1.47 11.65
C GLY A 150 -8.53 -2.91 11.19
N LYS A 151 -8.29 -3.89 12.08
CA LYS A 151 -8.50 -5.31 11.79
C LYS A 151 -9.95 -5.61 11.42
N GLU A 152 -10.89 -5.24 12.29
CA GLU A 152 -12.33 -5.43 12.06
C GLU A 152 -12.80 -4.72 10.80
N GLN A 153 -12.30 -3.50 10.54
CA GLN A 153 -12.62 -2.75 9.34
C GLN A 153 -12.15 -3.49 8.07
N VAL A 154 -10.93 -4.05 8.07
CA VAL A 154 -10.42 -4.84 6.94
C VAL A 154 -11.27 -6.10 6.75
N GLU A 155 -11.52 -6.87 7.81
CA GLU A 155 -12.35 -8.08 7.77
C GLU A 155 -13.75 -7.79 7.21
N ASN A 156 -14.38 -6.70 7.63
CA ASN A 156 -15.68 -6.22 7.12
C ASN A 156 -15.66 -5.79 5.65
N VAL A 157 -14.51 -5.39 5.11
CA VAL A 157 -14.36 -5.08 3.68
C VAL A 157 -14.20 -6.37 2.88
N LEU A 158 -13.49 -7.35 3.42
CA LEU A 158 -13.25 -8.64 2.77
C LEU A 158 -14.53 -9.50 2.72
N SER A 159 -15.30 -9.53 3.80
CA SER A 159 -16.56 -10.30 3.90
C SER A 159 -17.69 -9.82 2.98
N ARG A 160 -17.58 -8.62 2.37
CA ARG A 160 -18.57 -8.14 1.39
C ARG A 160 -18.54 -8.89 0.06
N TRP A 161 -17.54 -9.74 -0.13
CA TRP A 161 -17.28 -10.47 -1.38
C TRP A 161 -17.17 -11.98 -1.17
N SER A 162 -17.42 -12.47 0.05
CA SER A 162 -17.47 -13.89 0.40
C SER A 162 -18.84 -14.50 0.14
#